data_AF-A0A522UEU6-F1
#
_entry.id   AF-A0A522UEU6-F1
#
_cell.length_a   1.000
_cell.length_b   1.000
_cell.length_c   1.000
_cell.angle_alpha   90.00
_cell.angle_beta   90.00
_cell.angle_gamma   90.00
#
_symmetry.space_group_name_H-M   'P 1'
#
loop_
_entity.id
_entity.type
_entity.pdbx_description
1 polymer ?
#
loop_
_entity_poly.entity_id
_entity_poly.type
_entity_poly.pdbx_seq_one_letter_code
_entity_poly.pdbx_strand_id
1 'polypeptide(L)'
;MNKKGFTLIELLVVIAIIGILSSVVLSSLNSARQKARDAQRVSNLTQIRTALEMYYHDNGSYSNPGWAWRSECNAWGGFAANDVIPGLIPTYLPSFPSDPSMNKTDNTSCYLYLSNGTDYALIDYAIVDPGFSYVSKPTFIDPTRDSGSNPCVYEGGALWSWKVSSSGGACW
;
A
#
# COMPACT_ATOMS: atom_id res chain seq x y z
N MET A 1 9.74 -12.55 62.77
CA MET A 1 9.02 -12.29 61.50
C MET A 1 9.66 -13.15 60.42
N ASN A 2 9.10 -14.34 60.14
CA ASN A 2 9.70 -15.29 59.19
C ASN A 2 9.44 -14.84 57.76
N LYS A 3 10.47 -14.31 57.09
CA LYS A 3 10.45 -14.06 55.64
C LYS A 3 10.57 -15.42 54.94
N LYS A 4 9.47 -15.88 54.32
CA LYS A 4 9.52 -17.03 53.40
C LYS A 4 10.26 -16.60 52.14
N GLY A 5 11.35 -17.29 51.81
CA GLY A 5 12.07 -17.12 50.54
C GLY A 5 11.36 -17.90 49.43
N PHE A 6 11.47 -17.41 48.20
CA PHE A 6 11.05 -18.16 47.01
C PHE A 6 11.94 -19.39 46.82
N THR A 7 11.34 -20.51 46.43
CA THR A 7 12.07 -21.71 46.04
C THR A 7 12.58 -21.58 44.60
N LEU A 8 13.69 -22.24 44.29
CA LEU A 8 14.24 -22.28 42.93
C LEU A 8 13.24 -22.83 41.91
N ILE A 9 12.41 -23.80 42.32
CA ILE A 9 11.39 -24.40 41.46
C ILE A 9 10.25 -23.42 41.15
N GLU A 10 9.82 -22.61 42.12
CA GLU A 10 8.81 -21.57 41.90
C GLU A 10 9.30 -20.53 40.89
N LEU A 11 10.56 -20.09 41.01
CA LEU A 11 11.15 -19.15 40.05
C LEU A 11 11.24 -19.77 38.65
N LEU A 12 11.63 -21.05 38.56
CA LEU A 12 11.79 -21.77 37.30
C LEU A 12 10.46 -21.94 36.56
N VAL A 13 9.38 -22.26 37.27
CA VAL A 13 8.04 -22.40 36.66
C VAL A 13 7.55 -21.06 36.13
N VAL A 14 7.80 -19.95 36.82
CA VAL A 14 7.38 -18.62 36.38
C VAL A 14 8.05 -18.20 35.08
N ILE A 15 9.38 -18.37 34.96
CA ILE A 15 10.08 -18.02 33.72
C ILE A 15 9.66 -18.94 32.55
N ALA A 16 9.32 -20.20 32.83
CA ALA A 16 8.81 -21.12 31.82
C ALA A 16 7.45 -20.66 31.28
N ILE A 17 6.53 -20.25 32.15
CA ILE A 17 5.21 -19.72 31.76
C ILE A 17 5.36 -18.41 30.98
N ILE A 18 6.19 -17.47 31.44
CA ILE A 18 6.47 -16.21 30.74
C ILE A 18 7.06 -16.49 29.34
N GLY A 19 7.98 -17.45 29.23
CA GLY A 19 8.56 -17.86 27.96
C GLY A 19 7.51 -18.35 26.97
N ILE A 20 6.61 -19.24 27.40
CA ILE A 20 5.52 -19.76 26.56
C ILE A 20 4.59 -18.62 26.12
N LEU A 21 4.10 -17.81 27.07
CA LEU A 21 3.17 -16.72 26.77
C LEU A 21 3.80 -15.67 25.84
N SER A 22 5.07 -15.31 26.07
CA SER A 22 5.78 -14.33 25.23
C SER A 22 5.94 -14.79 23.78
N SER A 23 6.16 -16.09 23.54
CA SER A 23 6.30 -16.65 22.19
C SER A 23 5.00 -16.53 21.37
N VAL A 24 3.84 -16.76 22.00
CA VAL A 24 2.52 -16.63 21.37
C VAL A 24 2.21 -15.17 21.06
N VAL A 25 2.51 -14.26 22.00
CA VAL A 25 2.32 -12.82 21.81
C VAL A 25 3.15 -12.29 20.64
N LEU A 26 4.42 -12.69 20.53
CA LEU A 26 5.30 -12.23 19.45
C LEU A 26 4.78 -12.66 18.06
N SER A 27 4.33 -13.91 17.92
CA SER A 27 3.74 -14.39 16.67
C SER A 27 2.50 -13.57 16.27
N SER A 28 1.62 -13.30 17.23
CA SER A 28 0.40 -12.51 16.98
C SER A 28 0.69 -11.05 16.58
N LEU A 29 1.75 -10.45 17.16
CA LEU A 29 2.14 -9.07 16.88
C LEU A 29 2.65 -8.88 15.45
N ASN A 30 3.38 -9.85 14.91
CA ASN A 30 3.88 -9.80 13.53
C ASN A 30 2.73 -9.77 12.53
N SER A 31 1.73 -10.63 12.71
CA SER A 31 0.51 -10.62 11.87
C SER A 31 -0.29 -9.33 12.03
N ALA A 32 -0.39 -8.78 13.25
CA ALA A 32 -1.09 -7.51 13.49
C ALA A 32 -0.41 -6.34 12.78
N ARG A 33 0.92 -6.25 12.82
CA ARG A 33 1.71 -5.23 12.11
C ARG A 33 1.51 -5.31 10.60
N GLN A 34 1.48 -6.52 10.04
CA GLN A 34 1.23 -6.71 8.61
C GLN A 34 -0.16 -6.17 8.23
N LYS A 35 -1.21 -6.58 8.95
CA LYS A 35 -2.58 -6.08 8.72
C LYS A 35 -2.69 -4.56 8.85
N ALA A 36 -1.94 -3.96 9.77
CA ALA A 36 -1.92 -2.50 9.95
C ALA A 36 -1.30 -1.78 8.73
N ARG A 37 -0.20 -2.31 8.17
CA ARG A 37 0.39 -1.79 6.93
C ARG A 37 -0.59 -1.88 5.77
N ASP A 38 -1.26 -3.02 5.64
CA ASP A 38 -2.25 -3.23 4.58
C ASP A 38 -3.43 -2.27 4.68
N ALA A 39 -3.93 -2.03 5.89
CA ALA A 39 -4.98 -1.04 6.14
C ALA A 39 -4.53 0.39 5.79
N GLN A 40 -3.27 0.72 6.07
CA GLN A 40 -2.69 2.01 5.69
C GLN A 40 -2.57 2.15 4.17
N ARG A 41 -2.14 1.10 3.46
CA ARG A 41 -2.10 1.08 1.98
C ARG A 41 -3.46 1.32 1.36
N VAL A 42 -4.50 0.63 1.86
CA VAL A 42 -5.90 0.88 1.48
C VAL A 42 -6.23 2.36 1.64
N SER A 43 -5.96 2.92 2.82
CA SER A 43 -6.29 4.31 3.11
C SER A 43 -5.56 5.28 2.17
N ASN A 44 -4.26 5.08 1.95
CA ASN A 44 -3.44 5.89 1.08
C ASN A 44 -3.99 5.94 -0.36
N LEU A 45 -4.28 4.77 -0.94
CA LEU A 45 -4.80 4.67 -2.30
C LEU A 45 -6.20 5.27 -2.44
N THR A 46 -7.07 5.09 -1.43
CA THR A 46 -8.38 5.74 -1.40
C THR A 46 -8.28 7.27 -1.32
N GLN A 47 -7.33 7.80 -0.54
CA GLN A 47 -7.10 9.24 -0.44
C GLN A 47 -6.62 9.81 -1.78
N ILE A 48 -5.64 9.17 -2.43
CA ILE A 48 -5.15 9.59 -3.74
C ILE A 48 -6.28 9.54 -4.79
N ARG A 49 -7.04 8.44 -4.83
CA ARG A 49 -8.19 8.31 -5.73
C ARG A 49 -9.18 9.46 -5.54
N THR A 50 -9.59 9.70 -4.30
CA THR A 50 -10.55 10.77 -3.99
C THR A 50 -10.03 12.14 -4.44
N ALA A 51 -8.74 12.41 -4.21
CA ALA A 51 -8.10 13.64 -4.67
C ALA A 51 -8.10 13.75 -6.21
N LEU A 52 -7.83 12.66 -6.93
CA LEU A 52 -7.85 12.63 -8.39
C LEU A 52 -9.24 12.88 -8.97
N GLU A 53 -10.28 12.30 -8.37
CA GLU A 53 -11.67 12.55 -8.79
C GLU A 53 -12.06 14.02 -8.56
N MET A 54 -11.64 14.63 -7.44
CA MET A 54 -11.85 16.06 -7.19
C MET A 54 -11.10 16.93 -8.22
N TYR A 55 -9.84 16.59 -8.51
CA TYR A 55 -9.07 17.28 -9.55
C TYR A 55 -9.76 17.19 -10.91
N TYR A 56 -10.27 16.02 -11.29
CA TYR A 56 -11.00 15.83 -12.55
C TYR A 56 -12.27 16.69 -12.59
N HIS A 57 -13.03 16.75 -11.49
CA HIS A 57 -14.24 17.55 -11.40
C HIS A 57 -13.97 19.03 -11.66
N ASP A 58 -12.86 19.56 -11.16
CA ASP A 58 -12.54 20.98 -11.26
C ASP A 58 -11.80 21.35 -12.57
N ASN A 59 -10.99 20.43 -13.11
CA ASN A 59 -10.15 20.68 -14.27
C ASN A 59 -10.64 20.02 -15.58
N GLY A 60 -11.65 19.15 -15.51
CA GLY A 60 -12.20 18.40 -16.65
C GLY A 60 -11.26 17.34 -17.23
N SER A 61 -10.14 17.06 -16.57
CA SER A 61 -9.11 16.10 -16.98
C SER A 61 -8.29 15.66 -15.77
N TYR A 62 -7.66 14.50 -15.82
CA TYR A 62 -6.67 14.09 -14.81
C TYR A 62 -5.33 14.76 -15.10
N SER A 63 -4.51 14.94 -14.06
CA SER A 63 -3.14 15.43 -14.22
C SER A 63 -2.34 14.49 -15.13
N ASN A 64 -1.98 14.95 -16.33
CA ASN A 64 -1.14 14.19 -17.26
C ASN A 64 0.29 14.76 -17.30
N PRO A 65 1.23 14.15 -16.58
CA PRO A 65 2.62 14.60 -16.55
C PRO A 65 3.48 14.06 -17.70
N GLY A 66 2.86 13.63 -18.82
CA GLY A 66 3.55 13.19 -20.03
C GLY A 66 3.49 11.69 -20.29
N TRP A 67 2.42 11.01 -19.86
CA TRP A 67 2.18 9.59 -20.11
C TRP A 67 3.36 8.67 -19.76
N ALA A 68 4.00 8.93 -18.61
CA ALA A 68 5.07 8.13 -18.04
C ALA A 68 4.73 7.73 -16.60
N TRP A 69 5.17 6.54 -16.18
CA TRP A 69 5.07 6.13 -14.79
C TRP A 69 5.89 7.06 -13.90
N ARG A 70 5.28 7.59 -12.85
CA ARG A 70 5.91 8.49 -11.89
C ARG A 70 5.74 7.97 -10.49
N SER A 71 6.79 8.09 -9.69
CA SER A 71 6.79 7.71 -8.28
C SER A 71 7.83 8.51 -7.49
N GLU A 72 7.71 8.44 -6.17
CA GLU A 72 8.80 8.82 -5.25
C GLU A 72 10.00 7.86 -5.28
N CYS A 73 9.81 6.64 -5.79
CA CYS A 73 10.89 5.68 -6.00
C CYS A 73 11.86 6.16 -7.11
N ASN A 74 13.17 6.02 -6.90
CA ASN A 74 14.19 6.43 -7.86
C ASN A 74 14.11 5.64 -9.19
N ALA A 75 13.65 4.38 -9.16
CA ALA A 75 13.43 3.57 -10.36
C ALA A 75 12.36 4.14 -11.32
N TRP A 76 11.46 4.98 -10.83
CA TRP A 76 10.33 5.54 -11.58
C TRP A 76 10.30 7.07 -11.51
N GLY A 77 11.50 7.67 -11.67
CA GLY A 77 11.70 9.12 -11.79
C GLY A 77 12.16 9.82 -10.52
N GLY A 78 12.03 9.21 -9.33
CA GLY A 78 12.59 9.74 -8.09
C GLY A 78 12.06 11.13 -7.72
N PHE A 79 10.79 11.39 -8.00
CA PHE A 79 10.19 12.70 -7.75
C PHE A 79 10.06 12.97 -6.25
N ALA A 80 10.07 14.24 -5.86
CA ALA A 80 9.57 14.57 -4.53
C ALA A 80 8.11 14.13 -4.42
N ALA A 81 7.66 13.75 -3.22
CA ALA A 81 6.30 13.29 -2.94
C ALA A 81 5.24 14.21 -3.59
N ASN A 82 5.43 15.52 -3.44
CA ASN A 82 4.49 16.52 -3.93
C ASN A 82 4.48 16.68 -5.47
N ASP A 83 5.50 16.18 -6.16
CA ASP A 83 5.68 16.33 -7.61
C ASP A 83 5.35 15.04 -8.38
N VAL A 84 4.94 13.97 -7.69
CA VAL A 84 4.51 12.72 -8.34
C VAL A 84 3.31 12.99 -9.24
N ILE A 85 2.33 13.75 -8.74
CA ILE A 85 1.10 14.14 -9.44
C ILE A 85 1.00 15.67 -9.44
N PRO A 86 1.48 16.34 -10.50
CA PRO A 86 1.44 17.81 -10.58
C PRO A 86 0.02 18.37 -10.40
N GLY A 87 -0.11 19.45 -9.62
CA GLY A 87 -1.39 20.13 -9.40
C GLY A 87 -2.35 19.45 -8.44
N LEU A 88 -2.04 18.25 -7.95
CA LEU A 88 -2.86 17.57 -6.94
C LEU A 88 -2.63 18.13 -5.53
N ILE A 89 -1.38 18.49 -5.24
CA ILE A 89 -0.92 19.00 -3.95
C ILE A 89 -0.57 20.49 -4.11
N PRO A 90 -0.91 21.37 -3.15
CA PRO A 90 -1.55 21.09 -1.85
C PRO A 90 -3.09 21.13 -1.88
N THR A 91 -3.70 21.41 -3.03
CA THR A 91 -5.13 21.76 -3.11
C THR A 91 -6.07 20.59 -2.76
N TYR A 92 -5.80 19.40 -3.30
CA TYR A 92 -6.69 18.23 -3.14
C TYR A 92 -6.12 17.20 -2.15
N LEU A 93 -4.84 17.31 -1.82
CA LEU A 93 -4.13 16.43 -0.91
C LEU A 93 -3.02 17.21 -0.19
N PRO A 94 -2.84 17.08 1.14
CA PRO A 94 -1.83 17.85 1.87
C PRO A 94 -0.39 17.39 1.56
N SER A 95 -0.20 16.09 1.33
CA SER A 95 1.08 15.48 0.94
C SER A 95 0.79 14.14 0.26
N PHE A 96 1.63 13.74 -0.69
CA PHE A 96 1.50 12.43 -1.31
C PHE A 96 1.86 11.35 -0.28
N PRO A 97 0.99 10.37 0.00
CA PRO A 97 1.28 9.34 0.97
C PRO A 97 2.32 8.36 0.39
N SER A 98 3.21 7.88 1.24
CA SER A 98 4.19 6.85 0.89
C SER A 98 3.77 5.49 1.46
N ASP A 99 4.23 4.39 0.86
CA ASP A 99 3.97 3.05 1.39
C ASP A 99 4.60 2.89 2.79
N PRO A 100 3.93 2.20 3.75
CA PRO A 100 4.51 1.96 5.07
C PRO A 100 5.81 1.14 5.07
N SER A 101 6.04 0.33 4.03
CA SER A 101 7.24 -0.46 3.82
C SER A 101 8.18 0.17 2.79
N MET A 102 7.94 1.42 2.37
CA MET A 102 8.74 2.08 1.35
C MET A 102 10.22 2.10 1.72
N ASN A 103 11.05 1.63 0.81
CA ASN A 103 12.50 1.78 0.89
C ASN A 103 13.00 2.55 -0.33
N LYS A 104 13.29 3.85 -0.12
CA LYS A 104 13.79 4.76 -1.16
C LYS A 104 15.15 4.32 -1.72
N THR A 105 15.97 3.64 -0.93
CA THR A 105 17.31 3.18 -1.33
C THR A 105 17.23 1.99 -2.27
N ASP A 106 16.29 1.08 -2.02
CA ASP A 106 16.15 -0.18 -2.79
C ASP A 106 15.09 -0.11 -3.90
N ASN A 107 14.43 1.04 -4.09
CA ASN A 107 13.35 1.24 -5.07
C ASN A 107 12.17 0.27 -4.92
N THR A 108 11.84 -0.12 -3.69
CA THR A 108 10.77 -1.09 -3.42
C THR A 108 9.62 -0.47 -2.62
N SER A 109 8.42 -1.03 -2.82
CA SER A 109 7.19 -0.67 -2.10
C SER A 109 6.82 0.81 -2.28
N CYS A 110 6.47 1.22 -3.50
CA CYS A 110 6.14 2.61 -3.83
C CYS A 110 4.85 2.73 -4.63
N TYR A 111 4.13 3.85 -4.51
CA TYR A 111 3.00 4.14 -5.39
C TYR A 111 3.46 4.76 -6.71
N LEU A 112 2.97 4.21 -7.81
CA LEU A 112 3.22 4.63 -9.18
C LEU A 112 1.96 5.24 -9.74
N TYR A 113 2.07 6.38 -10.38
CA TYR A 113 0.98 7.07 -11.06
C TYR A 113 1.29 7.20 -12.55
N LEU A 114 0.29 6.94 -13.37
CA LEU A 114 0.31 7.16 -14.82
C LEU A 114 -1.05 7.70 -15.25
N SER A 115 -1.06 8.69 -16.15
CA SER A 115 -2.29 9.25 -16.71
C SER A 115 -2.08 9.71 -18.15
N ASN A 116 -3.13 9.60 -18.97
CA ASN A 116 -3.19 10.16 -20.33
C ASN A 116 -4.05 11.44 -20.37
N GLY A 117 -4.54 11.93 -19.23
CA GLY A 117 -5.42 13.09 -19.11
C GLY A 117 -6.91 12.76 -19.11
N THR A 118 -7.31 11.64 -19.71
CA THR A 118 -8.69 11.12 -19.68
C THR A 118 -8.86 10.06 -18.60
N ASP A 119 -7.81 9.27 -18.37
CA ASP A 119 -7.76 8.14 -17.47
C ASP A 119 -6.49 8.15 -16.64
N TYR A 120 -6.48 7.38 -15.55
CA TYR A 120 -5.29 7.14 -14.76
C TYR A 120 -5.16 5.69 -14.30
N ALA A 121 -3.93 5.31 -13.96
CA ALA A 121 -3.59 4.11 -13.25
C ALA A 121 -2.70 4.48 -12.05
N LEU A 122 -3.03 3.93 -10.89
CA LEU A 122 -2.31 4.05 -9.64
C LEU A 122 -1.92 2.64 -9.18
N ILE A 123 -0.63 2.36 -9.04
CA ILE A 123 -0.12 1.02 -8.77
C ILE A 123 0.75 1.01 -7.51
N ASP A 124 0.69 -0.02 -6.68
CA ASP A 124 1.66 -0.26 -5.60
C ASP A 124 2.76 -1.21 -6.08
N TYR A 125 3.99 -0.74 -6.25
CA TYR A 125 5.09 -1.50 -6.84
C TYR A 125 5.95 -2.23 -5.80
N ALA A 126 6.24 -3.51 -6.05
CA ALA A 126 7.16 -4.34 -5.28
C ALA A 126 6.79 -4.47 -3.78
N ILE A 127 5.57 -4.93 -3.51
CA ILE A 127 5.13 -5.28 -2.15
C ILE A 127 5.91 -6.52 -1.68
N VAL A 128 6.63 -6.39 -0.58
CA VAL A 128 7.43 -7.48 0.02
C VAL A 128 6.66 -8.36 1.01
N ASP A 129 5.36 -8.11 1.20
CA ASP A 129 4.52 -8.82 2.19
C ASP A 129 3.87 -10.08 1.57
N PRO A 130 4.33 -11.31 1.90
CA PRO A 130 3.95 -12.56 1.20
C PRO A 130 2.54 -13.07 1.51
N GLY A 131 1.75 -12.34 2.30
CA GLY A 131 0.39 -12.73 2.72
C GLY A 131 -0.73 -11.86 2.17
N PHE A 132 -0.41 -10.88 1.32
CA PHE A 132 -1.40 -9.94 0.81
C PHE A 132 -1.94 -10.36 -0.56
N SER A 133 -3.25 -10.59 -0.67
CA SER A 133 -3.92 -10.92 -1.94
C SER A 133 -4.99 -9.89 -2.28
N TYR A 134 -4.83 -9.25 -3.45
CA TYR A 134 -5.73 -8.25 -4.02
C TYR A 134 -7.17 -8.76 -4.22
N VAL A 135 -7.33 -10.07 -4.43
CA VAL A 135 -8.63 -10.74 -4.65
C VAL A 135 -9.55 -10.60 -3.44
N SER A 136 -8.99 -10.36 -2.25
CA SER A 136 -9.75 -10.24 -1.00
C SER A 136 -10.36 -8.84 -0.74
N LYS A 137 -10.09 -7.84 -1.60
CA LYS A 137 -10.54 -6.45 -1.43
C LYS A 137 -11.27 -5.92 -2.68
N PRO A 138 -12.59 -6.15 -2.81
CA PRO A 138 -13.36 -5.87 -4.03
C PRO A 138 -13.51 -4.38 -4.38
N THR A 139 -13.18 -3.45 -3.47
CA THR A 139 -13.28 -2.00 -3.72
C THR A 139 -12.20 -1.45 -4.65
N PHE A 140 -11.17 -2.25 -4.93
CA PHE A 140 -10.06 -1.91 -5.83
C PHE A 140 -9.95 -2.86 -7.03
N ILE A 141 -10.95 -3.73 -7.20
CA ILE A 141 -11.17 -4.55 -8.39
C ILE A 141 -12.05 -3.70 -9.31
N ASP A 142 -11.69 -3.52 -10.57
CA ASP A 142 -12.62 -2.96 -11.55
C ASP A 142 -13.52 -4.10 -12.05
N PRO A 143 -14.78 -4.21 -11.59
CA PRO A 143 -15.60 -5.38 -11.86
C PRO A 143 -15.94 -5.54 -13.35
N THR A 144 -15.88 -4.44 -14.11
CA THR A 144 -16.15 -4.43 -15.56
C THR A 144 -14.98 -4.98 -16.37
N ARG A 145 -13.78 -5.02 -15.79
CA ARG A 145 -12.55 -5.44 -16.49
C ARG A 145 -11.98 -6.74 -15.96
N ASP A 146 -12.12 -7.06 -14.68
CA ASP A 146 -11.55 -8.28 -14.09
C ASP A 146 -12.38 -9.56 -14.35
N SER A 147 -13.55 -9.43 -14.99
CA SER A 147 -14.45 -10.55 -15.33
C SER A 147 -14.65 -10.79 -16.84
N GLY A 148 -13.97 -10.03 -17.71
CA GLY A 148 -14.09 -10.10 -19.17
C GLY A 148 -13.18 -11.13 -19.86
N SER A 149 -13.37 -11.35 -21.16
CA SER A 149 -12.58 -12.27 -22.01
C SER A 149 -11.14 -11.82 -22.30
N ASN A 150 -10.82 -10.56 -21.97
CA ASN A 150 -9.46 -10.03 -21.95
C ASN A 150 -9.35 -9.16 -20.69
N PRO A 151 -9.22 -9.78 -19.50
CA PRO A 151 -9.17 -8.99 -18.29
C PRO A 151 -7.93 -8.10 -18.35
N CYS A 152 -7.92 -6.95 -17.67
CA CYS A 152 -6.65 -6.28 -17.40
C CYS A 152 -5.84 -7.14 -16.39
N VAL A 153 -5.64 -8.44 -16.68
CA VAL A 153 -4.86 -9.35 -15.88
C VAL A 153 -3.46 -8.77 -15.91
N TYR A 154 -3.04 -8.30 -14.74
CA TYR A 154 -1.67 -8.33 -14.25
C TYR A 154 -0.66 -8.73 -15.33
N GLU A 155 0.12 -7.76 -15.80
CA GLU A 155 1.35 -8.00 -16.54
C GLU A 155 2.09 -9.20 -15.92
N GLY A 156 2.13 -10.31 -16.64
CA GLY A 156 2.60 -11.60 -16.19
C GLY A 156 4.11 -11.67 -16.02
N GLY A 157 4.67 -10.83 -15.14
CA GLY A 157 6.11 -10.82 -14.89
C GLY A 157 6.60 -10.05 -13.66
N ALA A 158 5.83 -9.13 -13.07
CA ALA A 158 6.26 -8.38 -11.90
C ALA A 158 5.38 -8.71 -10.67
N LEU A 159 6.06 -9.09 -9.61
CA LEU A 159 5.51 -9.67 -8.39
C LEU A 159 4.62 -8.66 -7.62
N TRP A 160 3.31 -8.91 -7.60
CA TRP A 160 2.37 -8.55 -6.52
C TRP A 160 2.03 -7.06 -6.28
N SER A 161 1.44 -6.35 -7.25
CA SER A 161 1.10 -4.92 -7.15
C SER A 161 -0.40 -4.59 -7.17
N TRP A 162 -0.91 -3.71 -6.29
CA TRP A 162 -2.32 -3.24 -6.36
C TRP A 162 -2.46 -2.31 -7.56
N LYS A 163 -3.62 -2.27 -8.24
CA LYS A 163 -3.91 -1.29 -9.29
C LYS A 163 -5.28 -0.65 -9.07
N VAL A 164 -5.33 0.68 -9.12
CA VAL A 164 -6.56 1.48 -9.06
C VAL A 164 -6.60 2.35 -10.32
N SER A 165 -7.71 2.32 -11.05
CA SER A 165 -7.87 3.09 -12.29
C SER A 165 -9.14 3.93 -12.29
N SER A 166 -9.19 4.94 -13.16
CA SER A 166 -10.42 5.69 -13.46
C SER A 166 -11.53 4.75 -13.95
N SER A 167 -12.78 5.08 -13.60
CA SER A 167 -13.95 4.34 -14.08
C SER A 167 -14.04 4.44 -15.61
N GLY A 168 -14.10 3.30 -16.32
CA GLY A 168 -14.24 3.28 -17.78
C GLY A 168 -12.96 3.51 -18.61
N GLY A 169 -11.85 3.90 -18.01
CA GLY A 169 -10.55 4.03 -18.67
C GLY A 169 -9.88 2.82 -19.34
N ALA A 170 -8.83 3.06 -20.11
CA ALA A 170 -8.13 2.02 -20.86
C ALA A 170 -7.19 1.14 -19.99
N CYS A 171 -7.07 -0.16 -20.32
CA CYS A 171 -6.11 -1.07 -19.69
C CYS A 171 -4.69 -0.74 -20.21
N TRP A 172 -3.84 -0.15 -19.37
CA TRP A 172 -2.40 0.03 -19.65
C TRP A 172 -1.56 -0.76 -18.65
#